data_AF-H2AU00-F1
#
_entry.id   AF-H2AU00-F1
#
_cell.length_a   1.000
_cell.length_b   1.000
_cell.length_c   1.000
_cell.angle_alpha   90.00
_cell.angle_beta   90.00
_cell.angle_gamma   90.00
#
_symmetry.space_group_name_H-M   'P 1'
#
loop_
_entity.id
_entity.type
_entity.pdbx_description
1 polymer ?
#
loop_
_entity_poly.entity_id
_entity_poly.type
_entity_poly.pdbx_seq_one_letter_code
_entity_poly.pdbx_strand_id
1 'polypeptide(L)'
;MAGPRQLKKDSKSESKTTTASSITKDFAEAFNLSIDSYFKQVNSNNKLKLIDIFAFFLVLIALIQFVFVCLIRDNFPFNAFLAGFIICVGQFILLMCLRMQLLSPFEGISTNRAFGEFVLASLLLHFICLHFIN
;
A
#
# COMPACT_ATOMS: atom_id res chain seq x y z
N MET A 1 40.47 66.50 -11.93
CA MET A 1 39.88 66.49 -10.57
C MET A 1 38.73 65.50 -10.58
N ALA A 2 38.68 64.60 -9.59
CA ALA A 2 37.86 63.37 -9.48
C ALA A 2 38.30 62.23 -10.43
N GLY A 3 38.75 61.04 -10.02
CA GLY A 3 38.65 60.29 -8.77
C GLY A 3 38.24 58.83 -9.13
N PRO A 4 38.94 57.77 -8.71
CA PRO A 4 38.71 56.41 -9.22
C PRO A 4 37.42 55.76 -8.69
N ARG A 5 36.60 55.14 -9.56
CA ARG A 5 35.44 54.31 -9.16
C ARG A 5 35.93 52.96 -8.63
N GLN A 6 35.63 52.72 -7.36
CA GLN A 6 35.88 51.46 -6.65
C GLN A 6 35.03 50.32 -7.22
N LEU A 7 35.69 49.17 -7.44
CA LEU A 7 35.09 47.87 -7.74
C LEU A 7 34.22 47.41 -6.57
N LYS A 8 32.92 47.24 -6.78
CA LYS A 8 32.05 46.54 -5.83
C LYS A 8 32.15 45.03 -6.07
N LYS A 9 32.87 44.37 -5.17
CA LYS A 9 32.98 42.91 -5.03
C LYS A 9 31.75 42.39 -4.28
N ASP A 10 30.67 42.12 -5.00
CA ASP A 10 29.54 41.33 -4.46
C ASP A 10 29.75 39.86 -4.82
N SER A 11 30.74 39.22 -4.17
CA SER A 11 30.82 37.76 -4.12
C SER A 11 29.82 37.27 -3.06
N LYS A 12 28.53 37.23 -3.42
CA LYS A 12 27.53 36.50 -2.64
C LYS A 12 27.69 35.02 -2.98
N SER A 13 28.46 34.33 -2.15
CA SER A 13 28.56 32.87 -2.10
C SER A 13 27.17 32.28 -1.91
N GLU A 14 26.60 31.75 -3.00
CA GLU A 14 25.31 31.08 -3.02
C GLU A 14 25.51 29.56 -3.02
N SER A 15 24.65 28.90 -2.25
CA SER A 15 24.30 27.48 -2.32
C SER A 15 25.29 26.46 -1.75
N LYS A 16 24.98 25.99 -0.54
CA LYS A 16 25.15 24.56 -0.16
C LYS A 16 24.26 24.05 0.99
N THR A 17 23.27 24.82 1.48
CA THR A 17 22.43 24.42 2.64
C THR A 17 20.91 24.45 2.40
N THR A 18 20.42 24.90 1.23
CA THR A 18 18.98 25.12 0.97
C THR A 18 18.21 23.88 0.50
N THR A 19 18.88 22.83 0.02
CA THR A 19 18.23 21.71 -0.68
C THR A 19 17.57 20.67 0.24
N ALA A 20 18.05 20.49 1.47
CA ALA A 20 17.53 19.43 2.36
C ALA A 20 16.18 19.79 3.03
N SER A 21 15.89 21.08 3.24
CA SER A 21 14.65 21.56 3.87
C SER A 21 13.50 21.78 2.88
N SER A 22 13.78 21.89 1.58
CA SER A 22 12.75 21.90 0.53
C SER A 22 12.22 20.49 0.28
N ILE A 23 13.12 19.50 0.16
CA ILE A 23 12.76 18.11 -0.13
C ILE A 23 11.81 17.52 0.94
N THR A 24 12.06 17.78 2.22
CA THR A 24 11.19 17.27 3.30
C THR A 24 9.79 17.91 3.29
N LYS A 25 9.67 19.17 2.85
CA LYS A 25 8.39 19.85 2.67
C LYS A 25 7.65 19.32 1.46
N ASP A 26 8.35 19.11 0.34
CA ASP A 26 7.78 18.54 -0.88
C ASP A 26 7.24 17.11 -0.63
N PHE A 27 7.96 16.29 0.16
CA PHE A 27 7.47 14.96 0.57
C PHE A 27 6.26 15.04 1.50
N ALA A 28 6.26 15.97 2.48
CA ALA A 28 5.13 16.15 3.38
C ALA A 28 3.88 16.62 2.62
N GLU A 29 4.06 17.52 1.66
CA GLU A 29 2.98 18.00 0.79
C GLU A 29 2.46 16.87 -0.12
N ALA A 30 3.35 16.12 -0.78
CA ALA A 30 2.97 14.97 -1.59
C ALA A 30 2.22 13.91 -0.78
N PHE A 31 2.62 13.68 0.48
CA PHE A 31 1.94 12.75 1.37
C PHE A 31 0.53 13.22 1.74
N ASN A 32 0.38 14.48 2.15
CA ASN A 32 -0.93 15.06 2.47
C ASN A 32 -1.86 15.05 1.25
N LEU A 33 -1.36 15.44 0.07
CA LEU A 33 -2.11 15.40 -1.18
C LEU A 33 -2.52 13.97 -1.57
N SER A 34 -1.67 12.98 -1.33
CA SER A 34 -1.96 11.57 -1.62
C SER A 34 -3.05 11.02 -0.69
N ILE A 35 -2.97 11.34 0.60
CA ILE A 35 -3.98 10.96 1.59
C ILE A 35 -5.34 11.59 1.27
N ASP A 36 -5.37 12.89 0.97
CA ASP A 36 -6.62 13.59 0.64
C ASP A 36 -7.26 13.03 -0.62
N SER A 37 -6.45 12.76 -1.65
CA SER A 37 -6.89 12.14 -2.90
C SER A 37 -7.47 10.74 -2.67
N TYR A 38 -6.81 9.93 -1.84
CA TYR A 38 -7.27 8.59 -1.49
C TYR A 38 -8.61 8.60 -0.74
N PHE A 39 -8.75 9.43 0.31
CA PHE A 39 -10.00 9.49 1.07
C PHE A 39 -11.17 10.01 0.23
N LYS A 40 -10.93 10.96 -0.68
CA LYS A 40 -11.95 11.40 -1.65
C LYS A 40 -12.40 10.24 -2.55
N GLN A 41 -11.46 9.46 -3.07
CA GLN A 41 -11.75 8.31 -3.93
C GLN A 41 -12.55 7.21 -3.21
N VAL A 42 -12.17 6.87 -1.98
CA VAL A 42 -12.82 5.85 -1.17
C VAL A 42 -14.22 6.27 -0.75
N ASN A 43 -14.42 7.53 -0.34
CA ASN A 43 -15.73 8.02 0.05
C ASN A 43 -16.71 8.16 -1.13
N SER A 44 -16.20 8.36 -2.35
CA SER A 44 -17.04 8.40 -3.55
C SER A 44 -17.57 7.01 -3.97
N ASN A 45 -16.90 5.92 -3.59
CA ASN A 45 -17.21 4.58 -4.07
C ASN A 45 -17.37 3.56 -2.93
N ASN A 46 -18.62 3.23 -2.59
CA ASN A 46 -18.95 2.28 -1.53
C ASN A 46 -18.32 0.89 -1.72
N LYS A 47 -18.18 0.42 -2.97
CA LYS A 47 -17.53 -0.86 -3.29
C LYS A 47 -16.04 -0.86 -2.94
N LEU A 48 -15.33 0.21 -3.27
CA LEU A 48 -13.90 0.36 -2.96
C LEU A 48 -13.69 0.43 -1.45
N LYS A 49 -14.57 1.16 -0.74
CA LYS A 49 -14.55 1.22 0.73
C LYS A 49 -14.67 -0.15 1.38
N LEU A 50 -15.55 -1.02 0.86
CA LEU A 50 -15.70 -2.39 1.36
C LEU A 50 -14.45 -3.25 1.09
N ILE A 51 -13.85 -3.13 -0.09
CA ILE A 51 -12.63 -3.85 -0.45
C ILE A 51 -11.46 -3.42 0.45
N ASP A 52 -11.29 -2.12 0.65
CA ASP A 52 -10.18 -1.58 1.43
C ASP A 52 -10.30 -1.89 2.92
N ILE A 53 -11.51 -1.86 3.50
CA ILE A 53 -11.70 -2.24 4.90
C ILE A 53 -11.47 -3.75 5.10
N PHE A 54 -11.90 -4.58 4.16
CA PHE A 54 -11.65 -6.02 4.21
C PHE A 54 -10.15 -6.33 4.07
N ALA A 55 -9.45 -5.65 3.16
CA ALA A 55 -7.99 -5.76 3.02
C ALA A 55 -7.25 -5.34 4.28
N PHE A 56 -7.69 -4.27 4.95
CA PHE A 56 -7.12 -3.83 6.22
C PHE A 56 -7.27 -4.89 7.32
N PHE A 57 -8.44 -5.50 7.45
CA PHE A 57 -8.64 -6.59 8.42
C PHE A 57 -7.78 -7.82 8.14
N LEU A 58 -7.54 -8.16 6.87
CA LEU A 58 -6.64 -9.26 6.50
C LEU A 58 -5.20 -9.01 6.96
N VAL A 59 -4.71 -7.78 6.79
CA VAL A 59 -3.38 -7.39 7.27
C VAL A 59 -3.31 -7.43 8.80
N LEU A 60 -4.35 -6.95 9.49
CA LEU A 60 -4.42 -7.04 10.95
C LEU A 60 -4.38 -8.48 11.45
N ILE A 61 -5.16 -9.38 10.85
CA ILE A 61 -5.19 -10.79 11.24
C ILE A 61 -3.83 -11.46 10.97
N ALA A 62 -3.21 -11.21 9.82
CA ALA A 62 -1.88 -11.72 9.52
C ALA A 62 -0.83 -11.23 10.52
N LEU A 63 -0.89 -9.95 10.91
CA LEU A 63 -0.01 -9.39 11.93
C LEU A 63 -0.23 -10.04 13.30
N ILE A 64 -1.48 -10.24 13.71
CA ILE A 64 -1.81 -10.92 14.97
C ILE A 64 -1.27 -12.35 14.98
N GLN A 65 -1.45 -13.12 13.90
CA GLN A 65 -0.90 -14.47 13.77
C GLN A 65 0.63 -14.48 13.82
N PHE A 66 1.28 -13.52 13.15
CA PHE A 66 2.73 -13.39 13.17
C PHE A 66 3.26 -13.06 14.57
N VAL A 67 2.63 -12.09 15.26
CA VAL A 67 3.00 -11.70 16.63
C VAL A 67 2.79 -12.86 17.60
N PHE A 68 1.70 -13.63 17.46
CA PHE A 68 1.43 -14.81 18.28
C PHE A 68 2.58 -15.83 18.21
N VAL A 69 3.06 -16.16 17.01
CA VAL A 69 4.19 -17.08 16.83
C VAL A 69 5.49 -16.49 17.37
N CYS A 70 5.74 -15.19 17.16
CA CYS A 70 6.93 -14.53 17.72
C CYS A 70 6.95 -14.53 19.25
N LEU A 71 5.79 -14.40 19.92
CA LEU A 71 5.69 -14.36 21.38
C LEU A 71 5.85 -15.74 22.02
N ILE A 72 5.24 -16.77 21.42
CA ILE A 72 5.23 -18.12 22.01
C ILE A 72 6.57 -18.82 21.79
N ARG A 73 7.35 -18.44 20.76
CA ARG A 73 8.64 -19.07 20.39
C ARG A 73 8.52 -20.57 20.06
N ASP A 74 7.31 -21.11 20.00
CA ASP A 74 7.03 -22.45 19.50
C ASP A 74 6.24 -22.36 18.17
N ASN A 75 6.69 -23.14 17.19
CA ASN A 75 6.12 -23.18 15.84
C ASN A 75 5.24 -24.42 15.62
N PHE A 76 4.75 -25.07 16.68
CA PHE A 76 3.97 -26.30 16.54
C PHE A 76 2.46 -26.02 16.63
N PRO A 77 1.63 -26.37 15.63
CA PRO A 77 1.95 -26.94 14.32
C PRO A 77 2.28 -25.89 13.24
N PHE A 78 3.40 -26.06 12.54
CA PHE A 78 3.94 -25.08 11.57
C PHE A 78 3.05 -24.92 10.34
N ASN A 79 2.43 -26.02 9.90
CA ASN A 79 1.51 -26.03 8.76
C ASN A 79 0.28 -25.17 9.02
N ALA A 80 -0.26 -25.16 10.25
CA ALA A 80 -1.43 -24.36 10.57
C ALA A 80 -1.14 -22.86 10.61
N PHE A 81 0.03 -22.48 11.14
CA PHE A 81 0.50 -21.10 11.05
C PHE A 81 0.68 -20.68 9.59
N LEU A 82 1.40 -21.46 8.80
CA LEU A 82 1.61 -21.15 7.38
C LEU A 82 0.30 -21.11 6.60
N ALA A 83 -0.60 -22.06 6.80
CA ALA A 83 -1.92 -22.07 6.17
C ALA A 83 -2.71 -20.81 6.50
N GLY A 84 -2.76 -20.43 7.79
CA GLY A 84 -3.44 -19.23 8.28
C GLY A 84 -2.80 -17.92 7.81
N PHE A 85 -1.48 -17.88 7.69
CA PHE A 85 -0.77 -16.69 7.23
C PHE A 85 -0.90 -16.52 5.71
N ILE A 86 -0.69 -17.59 4.95
CA ILE A 86 -0.76 -17.58 3.49
C ILE A 86 -2.18 -17.34 2.98
N ILE A 87 -3.22 -17.83 3.67
CA ILE A 87 -4.61 -17.50 3.29
C ILE A 87 -4.88 -16.00 3.46
N CYS A 88 -4.37 -15.36 4.52
CA CYS A 88 -4.53 -13.93 4.73
C CYS A 88 -3.77 -13.11 3.68
N VAL A 89 -2.50 -13.46 3.40
CA VAL A 89 -1.67 -12.78 2.39
C VAL A 89 -2.22 -13.00 0.98
N GLY A 90 -2.58 -14.23 0.64
CA GLY A 90 -3.14 -14.58 -0.67
C GLY A 90 -4.46 -13.85 -0.93
N GLN A 91 -5.35 -13.81 0.07
CA GLN A 91 -6.62 -13.09 -0.08
C GLN A 91 -6.42 -11.58 -0.19
N PHE A 92 -5.46 -11.01 0.53
CA PHE A 92 -5.09 -9.61 0.40
C PHE A 92 -4.62 -9.26 -1.02
N ILE A 93 -3.76 -10.10 -1.61
CA ILE A 93 -3.28 -9.91 -2.99
C ILE A 93 -4.44 -9.96 -3.98
N LEU A 94 -5.33 -10.96 -3.87
CA LEU A 94 -6.49 -11.10 -4.73
C LEU A 94 -7.43 -9.87 -4.65
N LEU A 95 -7.62 -9.31 -3.45
CA LEU A 95 -8.40 -8.08 -3.27
C LEU A 95 -7.74 -6.85 -3.89
N MET A 96 -6.42 -6.73 -3.81
CA MET A 96 -5.69 -5.63 -4.45
C MET A 96 -5.77 -5.73 -5.97
N CYS A 97 -5.67 -6.94 -6.52
CA CYS A 97 -5.91 -7.18 -7.94
C CYS A 97 -7.32 -6.77 -8.36
N LEU A 98 -8.34 -7.17 -7.59
CA LEU A 98 -9.72 -6.79 -7.83
C LEU A 98 -9.90 -5.26 -7.75
N ARG A 99 -9.34 -4.60 -6.72
CA ARG A 99 -9.39 -3.15 -6.55
C ARG A 99 -8.84 -2.42 -7.77
N MET A 100 -7.68 -2.84 -8.29
CA MET A 100 -7.09 -2.22 -9.47
C MET A 100 -8.00 -2.36 -10.70
N GLN A 101 -8.59 -3.53 -10.90
CA GLN A 101 -9.50 -3.80 -12.02
C GLN A 101 -10.84 -3.04 -11.91
N LEU A 102 -11.32 -2.74 -10.69
CA LEU A 102 -12.52 -1.93 -10.48
C LEU A 102 -12.27 -0.43 -10.71
N LEU A 103 -11.07 0.04 -10.40
CA LEU A 103 -10.73 1.45 -10.58
C LEU A 103 -10.38 1.79 -12.03
N SER A 104 -9.57 0.94 -12.65
CA SER A 104 -9.10 1.10 -14.02
C SER A 104 -9.35 -0.20 -14.79
N PRO A 105 -10.54 -0.38 -15.39
CA PRO A 105 -10.88 -1.61 -16.09
C PRO A 105 -9.99 -1.80 -17.32
N PHE A 106 -9.51 -3.02 -17.52
CA PHE A 106 -8.74 -3.39 -18.70
C PHE A 106 -9.65 -3.50 -19.93
N GLU A 107 -9.11 -3.17 -21.10
CA GLU A 107 -9.82 -3.32 -22.36
C GLU A 107 -10.17 -4.80 -22.62
N GLY A 108 -11.45 -5.09 -22.89
CA GLY A 108 -11.95 -6.45 -23.07
C GLY A 108 -12.26 -7.24 -21.79
N ILE A 109 -11.99 -6.70 -20.59
CA ILE A 109 -12.34 -7.34 -19.31
C ILE A 109 -13.47 -6.56 -18.64
N SER A 110 -14.65 -7.19 -18.57
CA SER A 110 -15.78 -6.62 -17.83
C SER A 110 -15.59 -6.76 -16.31
N THR A 111 -16.15 -5.84 -15.54
CA THR A 111 -16.12 -5.89 -14.07
C THR A 111 -16.73 -7.18 -13.51
N ASN A 112 -17.76 -7.72 -14.18
CA ASN A 112 -18.39 -8.98 -13.79
C ASN A 112 -17.44 -10.18 -13.99
N ARG A 113 -16.65 -10.18 -15.07
CA ARG A 113 -15.62 -11.19 -15.34
C ARG A 113 -14.49 -11.11 -14.31
N ALA A 114 -14.00 -9.90 -14.03
CA ALA A 114 -13.02 -9.63 -12.97
C ALA A 114 -13.46 -10.18 -11.60
N PHE A 115 -14.72 -9.91 -11.22
CA PHE A 115 -15.29 -10.44 -9.98
C PHE A 115 -15.40 -11.97 -10.00
N GLY A 116 -15.79 -12.57 -11.12
CA GLY A 116 -15.84 -14.03 -11.28
C GLY A 116 -14.47 -14.70 -11.12
N GLU A 117 -13.42 -14.13 -11.74
CA GLU A 117 -12.04 -14.61 -11.60
C GLU A 117 -11.55 -14.48 -10.15
N PHE A 118 -11.89 -13.38 -9.46
CA PHE A 118 -11.59 -13.20 -8.05
C PHE A 118 -12.24 -14.28 -7.17
N VAL A 119 -13.54 -14.56 -7.35
CA VAL A 119 -14.25 -15.57 -6.54
C VAL A 119 -13.65 -16.95 -6.78
N LEU A 120 -13.38 -17.32 -8.04
CA LEU A 120 -12.80 -18.61 -8.37
C LEU A 120 -11.39 -18.78 -7.80
N ALA A 121 -10.54 -17.75 -7.90
CA ALA A 121 -9.21 -17.75 -7.30
C ALA A 121 -9.27 -17.81 -5.76
N SER A 122 -10.20 -17.09 -5.15
CA SER A 122 -10.43 -17.12 -3.69
C SER A 122 -10.84 -18.52 -3.24
N LEU A 123 -11.78 -19.17 -3.92
CA LEU A 123 -12.21 -20.53 -3.56
C LEU A 123 -11.07 -21.55 -3.66
N LEU A 124 -10.26 -21.46 -4.72
CA LEU A 124 -9.10 -22.33 -4.91
C LEU A 124 -8.05 -22.09 -3.82
N LEU A 125 -7.75 -20.84 -3.49
CA LEU A 125 -6.85 -20.49 -2.38
C LEU A 125 -7.34 -21.08 -1.05
N HIS A 126 -8.61 -20.91 -0.72
CA HIS A 126 -9.18 -21.45 0.51
C HIS A 126 -9.11 -22.98 0.54
N PHE A 127 -9.41 -23.64 -0.58
CA PHE A 127 -9.32 -25.10 -0.69
C PHE A 127 -7.89 -25.60 -0.45
N ILE A 128 -6.89 -24.98 -1.07
CA ILE A 128 -5.47 -25.36 -0.87
C ILE A 128 -5.05 -25.14 0.58
N CYS A 129 -5.38 -23.99 1.18
CA CYS A 129 -5.00 -23.69 2.57
C CYS A 129 -5.69 -24.62 3.57
N LEU A 130 -6.97 -24.96 3.37
CA LEU A 130 -7.70 -25.93 4.22
C LEU A 130 -7.22 -27.36 4.04
N HIS A 131 -6.68 -27.74 2.88
CA HIS A 131 -6.01 -29.02 2.72
C HIS A 131 -4.62 -29.03 3.36
N PHE A 132 -3.90 -27.90 3.29
CA PHE A 132 -2.53 -27.77 3.80
C PHE A 132 -2.43 -27.63 5.33
N ILE A 133 -3.52 -27.21 6.00
CA ILE A 133 -3.55 -26.99 7.46
C ILE A 133 -3.34 -28.28 8.28
N ASN A 134 -3.63 -29.45 7.68
CA ASN A 134 -3.56 -30.77 8.30
C ASN A 134 -2.31 -31.54 7.85
#